data_AF-A0A843E7Y8-F1
#
_entry.id   AF-A0A843E7Y8-F1
#
_cell.length_a   1.000
_cell.length_b   1.000
_cell.length_c   1.000
_cell.angle_alpha   90.00
_cell.angle_beta   90.00
_cell.angle_gamma   90.00
#
_symmetry.space_group_name_H-M   'P 1'
#
loop_
_entity.id
_entity.type
_entity.pdbx_description
1 polymer ?
#
loop_
_entity_poly.entity_id
_entity_poly.type
_entity_poly.pdbx_seq_one_letter_code
_entity_poly.pdbx_strand_id
1 'polypeptide(L)'
;HPGNHDAVRPAEPQPALNDVFTKMFDSNVILSGNPVYVEAEGRKILTYHGRSIDDWVSNVQQLTYNDPIAVMKQMVVMRHLAPLYGQKTALAPEEKDYLVMNMIPDIFVSGHVHGAGHLNYRGVRMINASTWQDQTDYQRNHNFNPEPAIMPVVHLGNGTVKMMNFRT
;
A
#
# COMPACT_ATOMS: atom_id res chain seq x y z
N HIS A 1 -5.67 8.78 0.02
CA HIS A 1 -5.32 8.49 -1.39
C HIS A 1 -6.20 7.36 -1.91
N PRO A 2 -6.36 7.21 -3.24
CA PRO A 2 -7.13 6.11 -3.82
C PRO A 2 -6.36 4.78 -3.87
N GLY A 3 -7.06 3.72 -4.27
CA GLY A 3 -6.55 2.46 -4.76
C GLY A 3 -7.21 2.04 -6.09
N ASN A 4 -7.05 0.78 -6.50
CA ASN A 4 -7.52 0.28 -7.79
C ASN A 4 -9.05 0.11 -7.91
N HIS A 5 -9.79 0.25 -6.82
CA HIS A 5 -11.26 0.18 -6.79
C HIS A 5 -11.93 1.55 -6.77
N ASP A 6 -11.18 2.63 -6.58
CA ASP A 6 -11.72 3.98 -6.49
C ASP A 6 -11.98 4.58 -7.88
N ALA A 7 -12.86 5.58 -7.94
CA ALA A 7 -13.23 6.31 -9.15
C ALA A 7 -12.14 7.30 -9.62
N VAL A 8 -10.94 6.77 -9.86
CA VAL A 8 -9.77 7.44 -10.44
C VAL A 8 -9.33 6.69 -11.68
N ARG A 9 -8.29 7.17 -12.37
CA ARG A 9 -7.78 6.43 -13.54
C ARG A 9 -7.34 5.00 -13.15
N PRO A 10 -7.55 4.01 -14.03
CA PRO A 10 -7.28 2.59 -13.73
C PRO A 10 -5.80 2.20 -13.86
N ALA A 11 -4.88 3.17 -13.83
CA ALA A 11 -3.45 2.98 -13.99
C ALA A 11 -2.67 3.79 -12.96
N GLU A 12 -1.53 3.27 -12.52
CA GLU A 12 -0.65 3.93 -11.56
C GLU A 12 0.40 4.83 -12.24
N PRO A 13 0.82 5.94 -11.61
CA PRO A 13 0.32 6.49 -10.34
C PRO A 13 -1.13 6.98 -10.49
N GLN A 14 -1.90 7.10 -9.41
CA GLN A 14 -3.29 7.59 -9.49
C GLN A 14 -3.39 9.01 -8.92
N PRO A 15 -4.13 9.93 -9.55
CA PRO A 15 -4.40 11.25 -8.98
C PRO A 15 -5.31 11.13 -7.75
N ALA A 16 -5.47 12.22 -7.00
CA ALA A 16 -6.49 12.28 -5.96
C ALA A 16 -7.91 12.04 -6.54
N LEU A 17 -8.86 11.63 -5.68
CA LEU A 17 -10.26 11.53 -6.07
C LEU A 17 -10.77 12.89 -6.59
N ASN A 18 -11.60 12.84 -7.63
CA ASN A 18 -12.21 14.03 -8.22
C ASN A 18 -13.14 14.74 -7.23
N ASP A 19 -13.25 16.06 -7.35
CA ASP A 19 -14.05 16.92 -6.48
C ASP A 19 -15.54 16.54 -6.49
N VAL A 20 -16.07 16.04 -7.61
CA VAL A 20 -17.45 15.54 -7.72
C VAL A 20 -17.77 14.46 -6.69
N PHE A 21 -16.79 13.64 -6.28
CA PHE A 21 -16.96 12.59 -5.27
C PHE A 21 -16.68 13.05 -3.84
N THR A 22 -16.06 14.22 -3.66
CA THR A 22 -15.50 14.65 -2.37
C THR A 22 -16.11 15.94 -1.82
N LYS A 23 -17.13 16.52 -2.47
CA LYS A 23 -17.82 17.74 -2.01
C LYS A 23 -18.39 17.66 -0.58
N MET A 24 -18.70 16.45 -0.12
CA MET A 24 -19.26 16.21 1.22
C MET A 24 -18.19 15.91 2.27
N PHE A 25 -16.91 15.90 1.92
CA PHE A 25 -15.84 15.59 2.87
C PHE A 25 -15.60 16.78 3.78
N ASP A 26 -15.26 16.49 5.03
CA ASP A 26 -14.95 17.49 6.03
C ASP A 26 -13.63 18.22 5.72
N SER A 27 -13.48 19.43 6.26
CA SER A 27 -12.30 20.29 6.06
C SER A 27 -10.99 19.73 6.63
N ASN A 28 -11.06 18.71 7.49
CA ASN A 28 -9.91 18.01 8.03
C ASN A 28 -9.40 16.87 7.12
N VAL A 29 -9.97 16.70 5.92
CA VAL A 29 -9.55 15.69 4.94
C VAL A 29 -8.67 16.33 3.86
N ILE A 30 -7.44 15.85 3.74
CA ILE A 30 -6.54 16.20 2.63
C ILE A 30 -6.53 15.06 1.63
N LEU A 31 -6.96 15.35 0.40
CA LEU A 31 -6.92 14.39 -0.70
C LEU A 31 -5.53 14.35 -1.33
N SER A 32 -5.08 13.14 -1.64
CA SER A 32 -3.75 12.86 -2.21
C SER A 32 -3.84 11.76 -3.26
N GLY A 33 -2.86 11.74 -4.16
CA GLY A 33 -2.69 10.65 -5.12
C GLY A 33 -2.07 9.40 -4.50
N ASN A 34 -1.94 8.36 -5.31
CA ASN A 34 -1.28 7.09 -4.97
C ASN A 34 -0.10 6.85 -5.93
N PRO A 35 1.14 6.67 -5.45
CA PRO A 35 1.60 6.78 -4.06
C PRO A 35 1.67 8.23 -3.58
N VAL A 36 1.93 8.43 -2.28
CA VAL A 36 2.22 9.76 -1.70
C VAL A 36 3.20 9.65 -0.53
N TYR A 37 4.08 10.66 -0.41
CA TYR A 37 4.86 10.90 0.80
C TYR A 37 4.15 11.92 1.68
N VAL A 38 4.05 11.60 2.96
CA VAL A 38 3.54 12.48 4.02
C VAL A 38 4.64 12.67 5.05
N GLU A 39 4.76 13.87 5.61
CA GLU A 39 5.65 14.13 6.74
C GLU A 39 4.83 14.48 7.97
N ALA A 40 5.11 13.80 9.08
CA ALA A 40 4.46 14.05 10.36
C ALA A 40 5.49 13.89 11.50
N GLU A 41 5.60 14.89 12.37
CA GLU A 41 6.56 14.89 13.49
C GLU A 41 8.01 14.54 13.06
N GLY A 42 8.43 15.07 11.91
CA GLY A 42 9.76 14.81 11.33
C GLY A 42 9.97 13.39 10.78
N ARG A 43 8.90 12.58 10.65
CA ARG A 43 8.93 11.24 10.05
C ARG A 43 8.38 11.27 8.64
N LYS A 44 9.14 10.68 7.70
CA LYS A 44 8.73 10.50 6.31
C LYS A 44 7.94 9.20 6.16
N ILE A 45 6.70 9.32 5.74
CA ILE A 45 5.76 8.22 5.58
C ILE A 45 5.45 8.08 4.10
N LEU A 46 5.83 6.97 3.50
CA LEU A 46 5.38 6.60 2.15
C LEU A 46 4.15 5.72 2.29
N THR A 47 3.08 6.08 1.60
CA THR A 47 1.93 5.20 1.43
C THR A 47 1.70 4.91 -0.05
N TYR A 48 1.42 3.66 -0.34
CA TYR A 48 1.17 3.12 -1.67
C TYR A 48 0.04 2.11 -1.56
N HIS A 49 -0.89 2.08 -2.50
CA HIS A 49 -2.00 1.13 -2.44
C HIS A 49 -1.51 -0.32 -2.48
N GLY A 50 -0.50 -0.63 -3.31
CA GLY A 50 0.07 -1.98 -3.38
C GLY A 50 -0.35 -2.79 -4.60
N ARG A 51 -0.88 -2.18 -5.67
CA ARG A 51 -1.37 -2.92 -6.84
C ARG A 51 -0.31 -3.85 -7.46
N SER A 52 0.94 -3.39 -7.49
CA SER A 52 2.08 -4.15 -8.01
C SER A 52 2.45 -5.41 -7.23
N ILE A 53 1.90 -5.63 -6.03
CA ILE A 53 2.12 -6.87 -5.27
C ILE A 53 1.69 -8.08 -6.10
N ASP A 54 0.61 -7.96 -6.88
CA ASP A 54 0.15 -9.00 -7.79
C ASP A 54 1.24 -9.43 -8.80
N ASP A 55 2.01 -8.46 -9.31
CA ASP A 55 3.04 -8.69 -10.31
C ASP A 55 4.30 -9.30 -9.70
N TRP A 56 4.64 -8.87 -8.47
CA TRP A 56 5.72 -9.47 -7.69
C TRP A 56 5.45 -10.96 -7.42
N VAL A 57 4.26 -11.27 -6.91
CA VAL A 57 3.89 -12.64 -6.55
C VAL A 57 3.80 -13.55 -7.79
N SER A 58 3.35 -13.03 -8.94
CA SER A 58 3.28 -13.83 -10.17
C SER A 58 4.62 -14.06 -10.86
N ASN A 59 5.61 -13.18 -10.65
CA ASN A 59 6.89 -13.23 -11.38
C ASN A 59 8.09 -13.65 -10.53
N VAL A 60 7.96 -13.72 -9.20
CA VAL A 60 9.08 -13.99 -8.29
C VAL A 60 8.72 -15.15 -7.35
N GLN A 61 9.32 -16.32 -7.61
CA GLN A 61 8.92 -17.60 -6.99
C GLN A 61 8.89 -17.61 -5.46
N GLN A 62 9.77 -16.85 -4.81
CA GLN A 62 9.87 -16.78 -3.35
C GLN A 62 8.85 -15.82 -2.69
N LEU A 63 8.09 -15.07 -3.47
CA LEU A 63 7.13 -14.07 -2.98
C LEU A 63 5.70 -14.62 -3.07
N THR A 64 4.90 -14.39 -2.04
CA THR A 64 3.53 -14.93 -1.95
C THR A 64 2.57 -13.88 -1.39
N TYR A 65 1.27 -14.06 -1.64
CA TYR A 65 0.23 -13.24 -1.01
C TYR A 65 0.14 -13.40 0.51
N ASN A 66 0.63 -14.53 1.04
CA ASN A 66 0.63 -14.82 2.48
C ASN A 66 1.73 -14.06 3.24
N ASP A 67 2.77 -13.58 2.54
CA ASP A 67 3.82 -12.73 3.10
C ASP A 67 3.99 -11.46 2.26
N PRO A 68 3.03 -10.53 2.34
CA PRO A 68 3.10 -9.29 1.57
C PRO A 68 4.25 -8.38 2.03
N ILE A 69 4.75 -8.57 3.25
CA ILE A 69 5.86 -7.80 3.80
C ILE A 69 7.18 -8.14 3.12
N ALA A 70 7.38 -9.41 2.73
CA ALA A 70 8.53 -9.80 1.90
C ALA A 70 8.51 -9.08 0.54
N VAL A 71 7.33 -8.87 -0.05
CA VAL A 71 7.18 -8.10 -1.30
C VAL A 71 7.52 -6.63 -1.08
N MET A 72 6.97 -6.01 -0.04
CA MET A 72 7.28 -4.62 0.32
C MET A 72 8.77 -4.40 0.56
N LYS A 73 9.46 -5.36 1.18
CA LYS A 73 10.92 -5.33 1.34
C LYS A 73 11.64 -5.26 0.01
N GLN A 74 11.18 -5.99 -1.01
CA GLN A 74 11.76 -5.91 -2.35
C GLN A 74 11.57 -4.53 -2.98
N MET A 75 10.39 -3.91 -2.80
CA MET A 75 10.16 -2.53 -3.27
C MET A 75 11.15 -1.53 -2.63
N VAL A 76 11.43 -1.67 -1.33
CA VAL A 76 12.43 -0.83 -0.63
C VAL A 76 13.84 -1.11 -1.12
N VAL A 77 14.21 -2.39 -1.32
CA VAL A 77 15.54 -2.79 -1.82
C VAL A 77 15.78 -2.25 -3.23
N MET A 78 14.81 -2.39 -4.13
CA MET A 78 14.91 -1.91 -5.52
C MET A 78 14.61 -0.44 -5.69
N ARG A 79 14.08 0.22 -4.66
CA ARG A 79 13.68 1.63 -4.69
C ARG A 79 12.62 1.91 -5.75
N HIS A 80 11.71 0.97 -5.98
CA HIS A 80 10.65 1.09 -6.96
C HIS A 80 9.39 0.33 -6.52
N LEU A 81 8.23 0.98 -6.59
CA LEU A 81 6.96 0.41 -6.15
C LEU A 81 6.41 -0.61 -7.16
N ALA A 82 6.49 -0.34 -8.47
CA ALA A 82 5.99 -1.24 -9.52
C ALA A 82 6.95 -1.36 -10.73
N PRO A 83 8.12 -2.03 -10.59
CA PRO A 83 9.15 -2.02 -11.66
C PRO A 83 8.85 -2.95 -12.85
N LEU A 84 7.81 -3.78 -12.76
CA LEU A 84 7.44 -4.73 -13.82
C LEU A 84 6.46 -4.08 -14.81
N TYR A 85 6.84 -4.05 -16.09
CA TYR A 85 6.00 -3.52 -17.17
C TYR A 85 5.20 -4.63 -17.88
N GLY A 86 4.00 -4.32 -18.36
CA GLY A 86 3.16 -5.24 -19.15
C GLY A 86 2.50 -6.37 -18.34
N GLN A 87 2.47 -6.25 -17.02
CA GLN A 87 1.84 -7.21 -16.11
C GLN A 87 0.42 -6.76 -15.72
N LYS A 88 -0.11 -7.21 -14.57
CA LYS A 88 -1.47 -6.90 -14.11
C LYS A 88 -1.61 -5.46 -13.60
N THR A 89 -0.51 -4.81 -13.21
CA THR A 89 -0.50 -3.39 -12.88
C THR A 89 -0.40 -2.56 -14.14
N ALA A 90 -1.45 -1.81 -14.46
CA ALA A 90 -1.40 -0.84 -15.53
C ALA A 90 -0.57 0.38 -15.09
N LEU A 91 0.44 0.74 -15.88
CA LEU A 91 1.28 1.91 -15.66
C LEU A 91 0.89 3.01 -16.64
N ALA A 92 0.58 4.19 -16.12
CA ALA A 92 0.25 5.35 -16.93
C ALA A 92 1.51 5.86 -17.66
N PRO A 93 1.42 6.24 -18.94
CA PRO A 93 2.55 6.76 -19.70
C PRO A 93 2.83 8.23 -19.32
N GLU A 94 3.34 8.43 -18.12
CA GLU A 94 3.76 9.75 -17.61
C GLU A 94 5.15 10.14 -18.12
N GLU A 95 5.41 11.45 -18.23
CA GLU A 95 6.75 11.96 -18.57
C GLU A 95 7.80 11.65 -17.49
N LYS A 96 7.35 11.41 -16.26
CA LYS A 96 8.17 11.07 -15.11
C LYS A 96 7.63 9.82 -14.42
N ASP A 97 8.55 8.96 -13.99
CA ASP A 97 8.19 7.83 -13.13
C ASP A 97 7.99 8.28 -11.67
N TYR A 98 6.74 8.31 -11.23
CA TYR A 98 6.36 8.65 -9.86
C TYR A 98 6.36 7.43 -8.91
N LEU A 99 6.60 6.22 -9.42
CA LEU A 99 6.64 4.98 -8.65
C LEU A 99 8.06 4.64 -8.17
N VAL A 100 9.06 5.41 -8.63
CA VAL A 100 10.41 5.43 -8.06
C VAL A 100 10.38 5.95 -6.61
N MET A 101 10.95 5.18 -5.70
CA MET A 101 11.13 5.54 -4.30
C MET A 101 12.33 6.48 -4.14
N ASN A 102 12.16 7.76 -4.51
CA ASN A 102 13.23 8.76 -4.51
C ASN A 102 13.87 9.00 -3.13
N MET A 103 13.07 8.92 -2.05
CA MET A 103 13.54 9.03 -0.68
C MET A 103 13.29 7.71 0.06
N ILE A 104 14.22 7.28 0.91
CA ILE A 104 13.93 6.18 1.83
C ILE A 104 12.97 6.71 2.89
N PRO A 105 11.76 6.13 3.05
CA PRO A 105 10.84 6.54 4.09
C PRO A 105 11.27 5.96 5.45
N ASP A 106 10.86 6.60 6.55
CA ASP A 106 10.93 6.01 7.89
C ASP A 106 9.85 4.93 8.08
N ILE A 107 8.68 5.15 7.46
CA ILE A 107 7.52 4.26 7.51
C ILE A 107 7.00 4.05 6.08
N PHE A 108 6.84 2.80 5.66
CA PHE A 108 6.24 2.42 4.39
C PHE A 108 4.96 1.63 4.64
N VAL A 109 3.82 2.15 4.19
CA VAL A 109 2.50 1.54 4.35
C VAL A 109 1.98 1.07 3.00
N SER A 110 1.48 -0.16 2.95
CA SER A 110 0.79 -0.74 1.80
C SER A 110 -0.53 -1.40 2.20
N GLY A 111 -1.33 -1.74 1.20
CA GLY A 111 -2.54 -2.53 1.34
C GLY A 111 -2.75 -3.45 0.14
N HIS A 112 -3.93 -3.35 -0.49
CA HIS A 112 -4.40 -4.10 -1.65
C HIS A 112 -4.65 -5.60 -1.40
N VAL A 113 -3.71 -6.31 -0.78
CA VAL A 113 -3.75 -7.77 -0.64
C VAL A 113 -4.31 -8.23 0.69
N HIS A 114 -4.92 -7.36 1.49
CA HIS A 114 -5.76 -7.70 2.66
C HIS A 114 -5.11 -8.54 3.79
N GLY A 115 -3.84 -8.92 3.69
CA GLY A 115 -3.05 -9.48 4.79
C GLY A 115 -2.58 -8.41 5.77
N ALA A 116 -2.18 -8.80 6.97
CA ALA A 116 -1.69 -7.89 8.01
C ALA A 116 -0.27 -8.25 8.41
N GLY A 117 0.59 -7.25 8.57
CA GLY A 117 1.94 -7.52 9.04
C GLY A 117 2.80 -6.28 9.16
N HIS A 118 3.94 -6.43 9.82
CA HIS A 118 4.96 -5.40 9.84
C HIS A 118 6.37 -5.99 9.94
N LEU A 119 7.36 -5.26 9.44
CA LEU A 119 8.79 -5.59 9.55
C LEU A 119 9.61 -4.31 9.63
N ASN A 120 10.67 -4.33 10.43
CA ASN A 120 11.72 -3.31 10.36
C ASN A 120 12.88 -3.82 9.50
N TYR A 121 13.15 -3.16 8.38
CA TYR A 121 14.28 -3.46 7.52
C TYR A 121 15.19 -2.23 7.41
N ARG A 122 16.40 -2.33 7.95
CA ARG A 122 17.41 -1.26 7.91
C ARG A 122 16.87 0.11 8.35
N GLY A 123 15.99 0.12 9.35
CA GLY A 123 15.38 1.34 9.91
C GLY A 123 14.02 1.71 9.32
N VAL A 124 13.63 1.13 8.17
CA VAL A 124 12.33 1.35 7.53
C VAL A 124 11.28 0.42 8.15
N ARG A 125 10.21 0.99 8.68
CA ARG A 125 9.06 0.25 9.20
C ARG A 125 8.05 0.02 8.09
N MET A 126 8.00 -1.21 7.60
CA MET A 126 7.06 -1.63 6.57
C MET A 126 5.82 -2.20 7.24
N ILE A 127 4.65 -1.82 6.75
CA ILE A 127 3.35 -2.20 7.32
C ILE A 127 2.38 -2.51 6.18
N ASN A 128 1.84 -3.73 6.16
CA ASN A 128 0.69 -4.05 5.32
C ASN A 128 -0.58 -3.95 6.18
N ALA A 129 -1.47 -3.04 5.82
CA ALA A 129 -2.51 -2.54 6.70
C ALA A 129 -3.85 -3.30 6.61
N SER A 130 -3.82 -4.64 6.55
CA SER A 130 -5.02 -5.48 6.68
C SER A 130 -6.12 -5.07 5.66
N THR A 131 -7.38 -5.24 6.03
CA THR A 131 -8.58 -4.80 5.34
C THR A 131 -9.71 -4.64 6.35
N TRP A 132 -10.79 -3.97 5.95
CA TRP A 132 -12.06 -3.95 6.69
C TRP A 132 -13.15 -4.78 6.00
N GLN A 133 -12.77 -5.55 4.98
CA GLN A 133 -13.67 -6.41 4.21
C GLN A 133 -13.48 -7.88 4.62
N ASP A 134 -14.58 -8.58 4.90
CA ASP A 134 -14.54 -10.03 5.09
C ASP A 134 -14.25 -10.77 3.78
N GLN A 135 -13.91 -12.07 3.85
CA GLN A 135 -13.57 -12.83 2.65
C GLN A 135 -14.72 -12.83 1.62
N THR A 136 -14.41 -12.40 0.40
CA THR A 136 -15.36 -12.41 -0.73
C THR A 136 -15.35 -13.76 -1.47
N ASP A 137 -16.40 -14.04 -2.26
CA ASP A 137 -16.45 -15.24 -3.09
C ASP A 137 -15.29 -15.30 -4.11
N TYR A 138 -14.92 -14.15 -4.68
CA TYR A 138 -13.75 -14.05 -5.56
C TYR A 138 -12.47 -14.48 -4.84
N GLN A 139 -12.24 -13.98 -3.63
CA GLN A 139 -11.07 -14.34 -2.82
C GLN A 139 -11.07 -15.83 -2.45
N ARG A 140 -12.23 -16.37 -2.06
CA ARG A 140 -12.38 -17.79 -1.75
C ARG A 140 -12.06 -18.67 -2.95
N ASN A 141 -12.54 -18.31 -4.14
CA ASN A 141 -12.26 -19.03 -5.38
C ASN A 141 -10.78 -18.99 -5.79
N HIS A 142 -10.00 -18.04 -5.27
CA HIS A 142 -8.56 -17.91 -5.50
C HIS A 142 -7.72 -18.37 -4.29
N ASN A 143 -8.31 -19.09 -3.34
CA ASN A 143 -7.66 -19.57 -2.11
C ASN A 143 -6.98 -18.45 -1.30
N PHE A 144 -7.54 -17.24 -1.37
CA PHE A 144 -7.02 -16.07 -0.70
C PHE A 144 -7.76 -15.85 0.64
N ASN A 145 -7.02 -15.79 1.74
CA ASN A 145 -7.56 -15.61 3.09
C ASN A 145 -7.16 -14.22 3.64
N PRO A 146 -8.07 -13.23 3.68
CA PRO A 146 -7.77 -11.93 4.26
C PRO A 146 -7.60 -12.02 5.78
N GLU A 147 -6.93 -11.03 6.35
CA GLU A 147 -6.82 -10.82 7.80
C GLU A 147 -7.54 -9.54 8.22
N PRO A 148 -8.88 -9.49 8.14
CA PRO A 148 -9.66 -8.26 8.36
C PRO A 148 -9.66 -7.74 9.80
N ALA A 149 -9.91 -6.44 9.93
CA ALA A 149 -10.09 -5.69 11.17
C ALA A 149 -8.85 -5.70 12.08
N ILE A 150 -7.66 -5.62 11.47
CA ILE A 150 -6.40 -5.41 12.17
C ILE A 150 -5.88 -4.00 11.85
N MET A 151 -5.89 -3.11 12.85
CA MET A 151 -5.42 -1.73 12.71
C MET A 151 -3.97 -1.59 13.17
N PRO A 152 -3.02 -1.25 12.29
CA PRO A 152 -1.67 -0.92 12.70
C PRO A 152 -1.63 0.46 13.39
N VAL A 153 -1.01 0.54 14.55
CA VAL A 153 -0.73 1.78 15.28
C VAL A 153 0.77 1.95 15.43
N VAL A 154 1.30 3.08 14.98
CA VAL A 154 2.74 3.38 15.03
C VAL A 154 2.99 4.55 15.96
N HIS A 155 3.85 4.35 16.95
CA HIS A 155 4.29 5.42 17.84
C HIS A 155 5.44 6.19 17.19
N LEU A 156 5.22 7.43 16.71
CA LEU A 156 6.22 8.17 15.92
C LEU A 156 7.55 8.48 16.63
N GLY A 157 7.56 8.58 17.97
CA GLY A 157 8.78 8.85 18.76
C GLY A 157 9.81 7.72 18.75
N ASN A 158 9.39 6.47 19.01
CA ASN A 158 10.25 5.28 19.09
C ASN A 158 10.03 4.28 17.93
N GLY A 159 8.99 4.51 17.13
CA GLY A 159 8.52 3.69 16.02
C GLY A 159 8.03 2.30 16.42
N THR A 160 7.62 2.07 17.66
CA THR A 160 6.93 0.82 18.01
C THR A 160 5.66 0.68 17.17
N VAL A 161 5.46 -0.51 16.59
CA VAL A 161 4.26 -0.87 15.81
C VAL A 161 3.42 -1.84 16.64
N LYS A 162 2.12 -1.55 16.80
CA LYS A 162 1.14 -2.43 17.43
C LYS A 162 0.05 -2.77 16.42
N MET A 163 -0.19 -4.06 16.20
CA MET A 163 -1.28 -4.54 15.35
C MET A 163 -2.51 -4.81 16.23
N MET A 164 -3.49 -3.89 16.24
CA MET A 164 -4.69 -4.02 17.07
C MET A 164 -5.75 -4.84 16.34
N ASN A 165 -6.11 -6.00 16.87
CA ASN A 165 -7.16 -6.87 16.32
C ASN A 165 -8.52 -6.54 16.94
N PHE A 166 -9.53 -6.30 16.10
CA PHE A 166 -10.90 -5.96 16.52
C PHE A 166 -11.90 -7.12 16.34
N ARG A 167 -11.44 -8.31 15.94
CA ARG A 167 -12.27 -9.54 15.90
C ARG A 167 -12.23 -10.36 17.19
N THR A 168 -11.27 -10.08 18.08
CA THR A 168 -11.00 -10.85 19.29
C THR A 168 -11.07 -9.99 20.53
#